data_AF-A0ABD2A9B8-F1
#
_entry.id   AF-A0ABD2A9B8-F1
#
_cell.length_a   1.000
_cell.length_b   1.000
_cell.length_c   1.000
_cell.angle_alpha   90.00
_cell.angle_beta   90.00
_cell.angle_gamma   90.00
#
_symmetry.space_group_name_H-M   'P 1'
#
loop_
_entity.id
_entity.type
_entity.pdbx_description
1 polymer ?
#
loop_
_entity_poly.entity_id
_entity_poly.type
_entity_poly.pdbx_seq_one_letter_code
_entity_poly.pdbx_strand_id
1 'polypeptide(L)'
;MRTFAWIYNFIDITIYQAYSVLHDRIDYISCQYYIWYRNKLEIDDGKELTEGFLQEELHPKVNLHRPKFAKPKGPPNRGAKRITKVQELGTLDQDT
;
A
#
# COMPACT_ATOMS: atom_id res chain seq x y z
N MET A 1 16.62 36.36 19.12
CA MET A 1 15.92 35.06 19.12
C MET A 1 16.43 34.18 17.97
N ARG A 2 17.68 33.69 18.02
CA ARG A 2 18.30 32.90 16.92
C ARG A 2 19.09 31.68 17.40
N THR A 3 19.10 31.40 18.70
CA THR A 3 19.90 30.33 19.31
C THR A 3 19.18 28.98 19.39
N PHE A 4 17.84 28.96 19.33
CA PHE A 4 17.07 27.72 19.44
C PHE A 4 17.08 26.88 18.15
N ALA A 5 17.06 27.51 16.97
CA ALA A 5 16.98 26.78 15.69
C ALA A 5 18.24 25.95 15.36
N TRP A 6 19.41 26.35 15.86
CA TRP A 6 20.67 25.64 15.61
C TRP A 6 20.74 24.30 16.35
N ILE A 7 20.16 24.22 17.54
CA ILE A 7 20.21 23.03 18.38
C ILE A 7 19.33 21.93 17.77
N TYR A 8 18.12 22.26 17.31
CA TYR A 8 17.24 21.30 16.67
C TYR A 8 17.82 20.75 15.35
N ASN A 9 18.35 21.63 14.49
CA ASN A 9 18.98 21.16 13.24
C ASN A 9 20.23 20.28 13.47
N PHE A 10 21.02 20.55 14.52
CA PHE A 10 22.21 19.74 14.83
C PHE A 10 21.83 18.35 15.36
N ILE A 11 20.82 18.29 16.23
CA ILE A 11 20.32 17.02 16.78
C ILE A 11 19.72 16.16 15.67
N ASP A 12 18.86 16.73 14.82
CA ASP A 12 18.22 16.01 13.71
C ASP A 12 19.28 15.40 12.78
N ILE A 13 20.26 16.18 12.33
CA ILE A 13 21.33 15.69 11.42
C ILE A 13 22.10 14.51 12.03
N THR A 14 22.47 14.59 13.31
CA THR A 14 23.24 13.51 13.96
C THR A 14 22.44 12.22 14.12
N ILE A 15 21.13 12.33 14.37
CA ILE A 15 20.25 11.17 14.52
C ILE A 15 20.06 10.49 13.15
N TYR A 16 19.82 11.26 12.09
CA TYR A 16 19.71 10.71 10.73
C TYR A 16 21.00 10.02 10.26
N GLN A 17 22.17 10.63 10.52
CA GLN A 17 23.45 10.04 10.14
C GLN A 17 23.71 8.70 10.86
N ALA A 18 23.28 8.57 12.12
CA ALA A 18 23.38 7.32 12.87
C ALA A 18 22.44 6.23 12.33
N TYR A 19 21.22 6.60 11.93
CA TYR A 19 20.23 5.67 11.37
C TYR A 19 20.66 5.09 10.01
N SER A 20 21.23 5.90 9.11
CA SER A 20 21.63 5.42 7.78
C SER A 20 22.74 4.35 7.86
N VAL A 21 23.72 4.54 8.75
CA VAL A 21 24.83 3.60 8.96
C VAL A 21 24.33 2.25 9.51
N LEU A 22 23.24 2.28 10.28
CA LEU A 22 22.63 1.08 10.87
C LEU A 22 21.90 0.24 9.80
N HIS A 23 21.30 0.88 8.79
CA HIS A 23 20.62 0.20 7.69
C HIS A 23 21.57 -0.72 6.91
N ASP A 24 22.78 -0.23 6.60
CA ASP A 24 23.77 -0.99 5.83
C ASP A 24 24.34 -2.19 6.61
N ARG A 25 24.29 -2.16 7.94
CA ARG A 25 24.87 -3.21 8.80
C ARG A 25 24.06 -4.50 8.80
N ILE A 26 22.73 -4.41 8.66
CA ILE A 26 21.84 -5.58 8.60
C ILE A 26 22.13 -6.40 7.34
N ASP A 27 22.33 -5.73 6.21
CA ASP A 27 22.65 -6.40 4.94
C ASP A 27 24.03 -7.04 4.97
N TYR A 28 25.02 -6.38 5.61
CA TYR A 28 26.34 -6.99 5.82
C TYR A 28 26.26 -8.28 6.64
N ILE A 29 25.50 -8.29 7.74
CA ILE A 29 25.33 -9.48 8.60
C ILE A 29 24.62 -10.61 7.83
N SER A 30 23.59 -10.28 7.05
CA SER A 30 22.88 -11.27 6.21
C SER A 30 23.84 -11.96 5.24
N CYS A 31 24.71 -11.20 4.58
CA CYS A 31 25.73 -11.73 3.67
C CYS A 31 26.82 -12.55 4.39
N GLN A 32 27.27 -12.13 5.58
CA GLN A 32 28.32 -12.84 6.32
C GLN A 32 27.87 -14.20 6.89
N TYR A 33 26.66 -14.26 7.44
CA TYR A 33 26.16 -15.44 8.15
C TYR A 33 25.16 -16.26 7.34
N TYR A 34 24.87 -15.86 6.09
CA TYR A 34 23.89 -16.50 5.23
C TYR A 34 22.51 -16.64 5.90
N ILE A 35 22.10 -15.60 6.63
CA ILE A 35 20.80 -15.53 7.29
C ILE A 35 19.83 -14.85 6.34
N TRP A 36 18.69 -15.51 6.10
CA TRP A 36 17.61 -14.94 5.33
C TRP A 36 16.57 -14.29 6.23
N TYR A 37 16.26 -13.03 5.96
CA TYR A 37 15.19 -12.29 6.61
C TYR A 37 14.02 -12.09 5.63
N ARG A 38 12.80 -12.10 6.17
CA ARG A 38 11.56 -11.98 5.37
C ARG A 38 11.25 -10.54 4.99
N ASN A 39 11.14 -9.66 5.99
CA ASN A 39 10.74 -8.26 5.85
C ASN A 39 11.65 -7.37 6.71
N LYS A 40 11.94 -6.14 6.26
CA LYS A 40 12.53 -5.06 7.08
C LYS A 40 11.38 -4.19 7.58
N LEU A 41 11.24 -4.04 8.89
CA LEU A 41 10.17 -3.27 9.53
C LEU A 41 10.78 -2.02 10.18
N GLU A 42 10.16 -0.88 9.93
CA GLU A 42 10.48 0.39 10.58
C GLU A 42 9.34 0.69 11.57
N ILE A 43 9.68 0.89 12.84
CA ILE A 43 8.72 1.08 13.93
C ILE A 43 9.15 2.34 14.70
N ASP A 44 8.19 3.20 14.99
CA ASP A 44 8.43 4.43 15.77
C ASP A 44 8.41 4.14 17.29
N ASP A 45 7.47 3.30 17.75
CA ASP A 45 7.29 2.95 19.16
C ASP A 45 7.17 1.44 19.41
N GLY A 46 7.89 0.91 20.40
CA GLY A 46 7.91 -0.53 20.71
C GLY A 46 6.55 -1.12 21.17
N LYS A 47 5.55 -0.29 21.46
CA LYS A 47 4.19 -0.72 21.81
C LYS A 47 3.40 -1.21 20.59
N GLU A 48 3.81 -0.84 19.38
CA GLU A 48 3.17 -1.23 18.13
C GLU A 48 3.49 -2.68 17.74
N LEU A 49 4.55 -3.25 18.34
CA LEU A 49 4.99 -4.63 18.15
C LEU A 49 4.04 -5.61 18.86
N THR A 50 2.83 -5.73 18.33
CA THR A 50 1.80 -6.66 18.76
C THR A 50 1.80 -7.90 17.86
N GLU A 51 1.29 -9.03 18.38
CA GLU A 51 1.18 -10.27 17.59
C GLU A 51 0.35 -10.07 16.31
N GLY A 52 -0.73 -9.27 16.40
CA GLY A 52 -1.57 -8.94 15.25
C GLY A 52 -0.79 -8.20 14.16
N PHE A 53 0.01 -7.20 14.53
CA PHE A 53 0.84 -6.46 13.58
C PHE A 53 1.84 -7.37 12.85
N LEU A 54 2.53 -8.26 13.57
CA LEU A 54 3.47 -9.19 12.97
C LEU A 54 2.82 -10.17 11.99
N GLN A 55 1.61 -10.65 12.30
CA GLN A 55 0.87 -11.55 11.42
C GLN A 55 0.41 -10.86 10.14
N GLU A 56 -0.05 -9.61 10.22
CA GLU A 56 -0.49 -8.84 9.05
C GLU A 56 0.66 -8.51 8.10
N GLU A 57 1.84 -8.16 8.65
CA GLU A 57 3.05 -7.88 7.86
C GLU A 57 3.65 -9.15 7.23
N LEU A 58 3.65 -10.28 7.96
CA LEU A 58 4.14 -11.55 7.42
C LEU A 58 3.17 -12.16 6.39
N HIS A 59 1.87 -11.96 6.57
CA HIS A 59 0.82 -12.55 5.75
C HIS A 59 -0.20 -11.48 5.31
N PRO A 60 0.07 -10.77 4.21
CA PRO A 60 -0.79 -9.68 3.75
C PRO A 60 -2.21 -10.19 3.51
N LYS A 61 -3.16 -9.61 4.23
CA LYS A 61 -4.58 -9.97 4.11
C LYS A 61 -5.13 -9.45 2.79
N VAL A 62 -5.43 -10.37 1.87
CA VAL A 62 -6.09 -10.01 0.61
C VAL A 62 -7.54 -9.62 0.92
N ASN A 63 -7.83 -8.32 0.86
CA ASN A 63 -9.20 -7.80 0.98
C ASN A 63 -10.00 -8.17 -0.27
N LEU A 64 -10.57 -9.38 -0.25
CA LEU A 64 -11.26 -9.99 -1.39
C LEU A 64 -12.57 -9.27 -1.77
N HIS A 65 -13.18 -8.56 -0.82
CA HIS A 65 -14.44 -7.87 -1.02
C HIS A 65 -14.29 -6.35 -0.83
N ARG A 66 -14.38 -5.59 -1.92
CA ARG A 66 -14.64 -4.15 -1.86
C ARG A 66 -16.15 -3.95 -1.79
N PRO A 67 -16.72 -3.47 -0.66
CA PRO A 67 -18.15 -3.23 -0.59
C PRO A 67 -18.51 -2.18 -1.64
N LYS A 68 -19.25 -2.60 -2.67
CA LYS A 68 -19.81 -1.66 -3.65
C LYS A 68 -20.89 -0.87 -2.91
N PHE A 69 -20.66 0.42 -2.75
CA PHE A 69 -21.68 1.34 -2.25
C PHE A 69 -22.99 1.08 -3.02
N ALA A 70 -24.08 0.87 -2.28
CA ALA A 70 -25.38 0.66 -2.89
C ALA A 70 -25.68 1.88 -3.75
N LYS A 71 -26.00 1.65 -5.04
CA LYS A 71 -26.41 2.75 -5.91
C LYS A 71 -27.57 3.48 -5.22
N PRO A 72 -27.53 4.81 -5.08
CA PRO A 72 -28.62 5.55 -4.48
C PRO A 72 -29.92 5.25 -5.23
N LYS A 73 -31.05 5.24 -4.51
CA LYS A 73 -32.36 5.05 -5.14
C LYS A 73 -32.49 6.11 -6.24
N GLY A 74 -32.60 5.65 -7.49
CA GLY A 74 -32.77 6.54 -8.63
C GLY A 74 -34.05 7.37 -8.50
N PRO A 75 -34.20 8.42 -9.33
CA PRO A 75 -35.37 9.27 -9.28
C PRO A 75 -36.67 8.46 -9.41
N PRO A 76 -37.68 8.72 -8.55
CA PRO A 76 -39.01 8.14 -8.70
C PRO A 76 -39.59 8.56 -10.07
N ASN A 77 -40.24 7.65 -10.80
CA ASN A 77 -40.73 7.77 -12.19
C ASN A 77 -39.72 7.60 -13.35
N ARG A 78 -38.60 6.89 -13.14
CA ARG A 78 -37.78 6.43 -14.28
C ARG A 78 -38.44 5.22 -14.95
N GLY A 79 -38.87 5.36 -16.21
CA GLY A 79 -39.38 4.25 -17.03
C GLY A 79 -38.37 3.11 -17.19
N ALA A 80 -38.81 1.98 -17.75
CA ALA A 80 -38.02 0.76 -17.88
C ALA A 80 -36.63 1.01 -18.51
N LYS A 81 -35.60 0.31 -18.01
CA LYS A 81 -34.22 0.40 -18.54
C LYS A 81 -34.22 -0.09 -19.99
N ARG A 82 -33.93 0.81 -20.93
CA ARG A 82 -33.83 0.48 -22.37
C ARG A 82 -32.57 -0.35 -22.63
N ILE A 83 -32.70 -1.47 -23.33
CA ILE A 83 -31.57 -2.26 -23.84
C ILE A 83 -31.22 -1.68 -25.21
N THR A 84 -30.09 -0.99 -25.32
CA THR A 84 -29.56 -0.57 -26.62
C THR A 84 -28.65 -1.69 -27.13
N LYS A 85 -29.19 -2.63 -27.92
CA LYS A 85 -28.34 -3.55 -28.69
C LYS A 85 -27.69 -2.70 -29.78
N VAL A 86 -26.38 -2.48 -29.69
CA VAL A 86 -25.60 -1.99 -30.83
C VAL A 86 -25.73 -3.07 -31.90
N GLN A 87 -26.42 -2.77 -32.99
CA GLN A 87 -26.49 -3.67 -34.14
C GLN A 87 -25.09 -3.69 -34.74
N GLU A 88 -24.41 -4.84 -34.67
CA GLU A 88 -23.18 -5.08 -35.41
C GLU A 88 -23.50 -4.90 -36.90
N LEU A 89 -22.98 -3.82 -37.45
CA LEU A 89 -23.02 -3.48 -38.87
C LEU A 89 -22.15 -4.49 -39.64
N GLY A 90 -22.82 -5.45 -40.26
CA GLY A 90 -22.50 -6.03 -41.57
C GLY A 90 -21.15 -6.73 -41.77
N THR A 91 -21.21 -8.04 -41.99
CA THR A 91 -20.59 -8.68 -43.17
C THR A 91 -21.57 -9.70 -43.74
N LEU A 92 -22.18 -9.33 -44.86
CA LEU A 92 -22.86 -10.23 -45.78
C LEU A 92 -21.78 -10.99 -46.54
N ASP A 93 -21.53 -12.24 -46.19
CA ASP A 93 -20.90 -13.18 -47.13
C ASP A 93 -21.94 -14.24 -47.45
N GLN A 94 -22.45 -14.14 -48.68
CA GLN A 94 -23.40 -15.04 -49.29
C GLN A 94 -22.70 -16.36 -49.64
N ASP A 95 -23.40 -17.47 -49.40
CA ASP A 95 -23.07 -18.78 -49.97
C ASP A 95 -22.85 -18.69 -51.49
N THR A 96 -21.64 -19.09 -51.92
CA THR A 96 -21.38 -19.70 -53.24
C THR A 96 -20.41 -20.86 -53.05
#